data_AF-A0A351MQ08-F1
#
_entry.id   AF-A0A351MQ08-F1
#
_cell.length_a   1.000
_cell.length_b   1.000
_cell.length_c   1.000
_cell.angle_alpha   90.00
_cell.angle_beta   90.00
_cell.angle_gamma   90.00
#
_symmetry.space_group_name_H-M   'P 1'
#
loop_
_entity.id
_entity.type
_entity.pdbx_description
1 polymer ?
#
loop_
_entity_poly.entity_id
_entity_poly.type
_entity_poly.pdbx_seq_one_letter_code
_entity_poly.pdbx_strand_id
1 'polypeptide(L)' 'MSPAPVESFWDFSLLGIFLLGFIFLGSAIWALTWSRSSGQFEDLERDSRAIFDADEPEGVVQDRFPR' A
#
# COMPACT_ATOMS: atom_id res chain seq x y z
N MET A 1 -40.95 19.13 5.29
CA MET A 1 -41.30 18.13 4.24
C MET A 1 -40.41 16.93 4.50
N SER A 2 -40.97 15.73 4.71
CA SER A 2 -40.13 14.53 4.87
C SER A 2 -39.39 14.27 3.55
N PRO A 3 -38.09 13.91 3.57
CA PRO A 3 -37.40 13.55 2.34
C PRO A 3 -38.11 12.37 1.68
N ALA A 4 -38.17 12.39 0.35
CA ALA A 4 -38.67 11.26 -0.40
C ALA A 4 -37.75 10.04 -0.16
N PRO A 5 -38.25 8.80 -0.17
CA PRO A 5 -37.48 7.61 0.14
C PRO A 5 -36.19 7.46 -0.70
N VAL A 6 -36.21 7.93 -1.95
CA VAL A 6 -35.07 7.87 -2.86
C VAL A 6 -33.93 8.83 -2.46
N GLU A 7 -34.24 10.04 -1.99
CA GLU A 7 -33.23 11.01 -1.55
C GLU A 7 -32.51 10.51 -0.30
N SER A 8 -33.28 9.96 0.65
CA SER A 8 -32.73 9.37 1.87
C SER A 8 -31.82 8.17 1.58
N PHE A 9 -32.12 7.36 0.57
CA PHE A 9 -31.27 6.23 0.17
C PHE A 9 -29.89 6.69 -0.33
N TRP A 10 -29.85 7.74 -1.15
CA TRP A 10 -28.60 8.31 -1.65
C TRP A 10 -27.78 8.93 -0.52
N ASP A 11 -28.40 9.65 0.41
CA ASP A 11 -27.72 10.25 1.56
C ASP A 11 -27.02 9.21 2.45
N PHE A 12 -27.72 8.12 2.79
CA PHE A 12 -27.11 7.03 3.59
C PHE A 12 -26.00 6.31 2.83
N SER A 13 -26.16 6.14 1.52
CA SER A 13 -25.15 5.49 0.67
C SER A 13 -23.88 6.35 0.58
N LEU A 14 -24.04 7.67 0.36
CA LEU A 14 -22.92 8.62 0.33
C LEU A 14 -22.21 8.67 1.67
N LEU A 15 -22.95 8.75 2.78
CA LEU A 15 -22.39 8.71 4.12
C LEU A 15 -21.57 7.42 4.34
N GLY A 16 -22.11 6.27 3.94
CA GLY A 16 -21.42 4.99 4.03
C GLY A 16 -20.10 4.97 3.23
N ILE A 17 -20.11 5.49 2.00
CA ILE A 17 -18.92 5.59 1.16
C ILE A 17 -17.87 6.49 1.80
N PHE A 18 -18.26 7.66 2.33
CA PHE A 18 -17.32 8.56 3.00
C PHE A 18 -16.73 7.92 4.26
N LEU A 19 -17.55 7.27 5.10
CA LEU A 19 -17.07 6.58 6.30
C LEU A 19 -16.07 5.48 5.94
N LEU A 20 -16.38 4.65 4.93
CA LEU A 20 -15.48 3.63 4.45
C LEU A 20 -14.17 4.23 3.93
N GLY A 21 -14.26 5.32 3.16
CA GLY A 21 -13.11 6.07 2.66
C GLY A 21 -12.22 6.62 3.77
N PHE A 22 -12.82 7.19 4.83
CA PHE A 22 -12.07 7.69 5.99
C PHE A 22 -11.39 6.56 6.76
N ILE A 23 -12.07 5.44 6.97
CA ILE A 23 -11.48 4.27 7.65
C ILE A 23 -10.31 3.73 6.81
N PHE A 24 -10.49 3.59 5.50
CA PHE A 24 -9.46 3.11 4.59
C PHE A 24 -8.25 4.05 4.53
N LEU A 25 -8.49 5.35 4.37
CA LEU A 25 -7.39 6.32 4.33
C LEU A 25 -6.67 6.41 5.67
N GLY A 26 -7.43 6.40 6.78
CA GLY A 26 -6.87 6.40 8.13
C GLY A 26 -6.00 5.16 8.38
N SER A 27 -6.44 3.98 7.96
CA SER A 27 -5.64 2.75 8.11
C SER A 27 -4.40 2.78 7.23
N ALA A 28 -4.48 3.32 6.02
CA ALA A 28 -3.32 3.48 5.13
C ALA A 28 -2.27 4.43 5.73
N ILE A 29 -2.67 5.60 6.25
CA ILE A 29 -1.77 6.55 6.92
C ILE A 29 -1.12 5.90 8.13
N TRP A 30 -1.91 5.19 8.94
CA TRP A 30 -1.42 4.49 10.11
C TRP A 30 -0.39 3.41 9.74
N ALA A 31 -0.69 2.58 8.74
CA ALA A 31 0.20 1.53 8.26
C ALA A 31 1.51 2.10 7.71
N LEU A 32 1.47 3.19 6.95
CA LEU A 32 2.66 3.87 6.45
C LEU A 32 3.53 4.44 7.58
N THR A 33 2.89 5.05 8.58
CA THR A 33 3.58 5.59 9.75
C THR A 33 4.22 4.49 10.59
N TRP A 34 3.51 3.38 10.77
CA TRP A 34 4.02 2.19 11.44
C TRP A 34 5.19 1.56 10.68
N SER A 35 5.07 1.42 9.36
CA SER A 35 6.11 0.88 8.48
C SER A 35 7.39 1.72 8.53
N ARG A 36 7.26 3.06 8.52
CA ARG A 36 8.38 3.98 8.73
C ARG A 36 9.04 3.81 10.10
N SER A 37 8.26 3.72 11.18
CA SER A 37 8.79 3.59 12.54
C SER A 37 9.38 2.20 12.83
N SER A 38 8.97 1.18 12.07
CA SER A 38 9.47 -0.19 12.18
C SER A 38 10.70 -0.46 11.31
N GLY A 39 11.24 0.56 10.65
CA GLY A 39 12.45 0.44 9.83
C GLY A 39 12.26 -0.29 8.50
N GLN A 40 11.01 -0.55 8.07
CA GLN A 40 10.71 -1.30 6.83
C GLN A 40 11.17 -0.59 5.55
N PHE A 41 11.56 0.68 5.65
CA PHE A 41 12.11 1.47 4.55
C PHE A 41 13.60 1.80 4.74
N GLU A 42 14.29 1.22 5.73
CA GLU A 42 15.69 1.55 6.04
C GLU A 42 16.68 1.03 5.00
N ASP A 43 16.44 -0.16 4.43
CA ASP A 43 17.34 -0.77 3.46
C ASP A 43 16.56 -1.57 2.40
N LEU A 44 15.87 -0.83 1.54
CA LEU A 44 15.07 -1.39 0.45
C LEU A 44 15.90 -2.24 -0.52
N GLU A 45 17.17 -1.89 -0.67
CA GLU A 45 18.11 -2.56 -1.56
C GLU A 45 18.45 -3.95 -1.00
N ARG A 46 18.76 -4.07 0.30
CA ARG A 46 18.85 -5.37 0.99
C ARG A 46 17.53 -6.14 0.93
N ASP A 47 16.41 -5.50 1.20
CA ASP A 47 15.12 -6.19 1.29
C ASP A 47 14.64 -6.71 -0.08
N SER A 48 14.99 -6.03 -1.18
CA SER A 48 14.77 -6.52 -2.55
C SER A 48 15.55 -7.80 -2.86
N ARG A 49 16.69 -8.01 -2.18
CA ARG A 49 17.51 -9.22 -2.32
C ARG A 49 17.03 -10.38 -1.47
N ALA A 50 16.03 -10.20 -0.61
CA ALA A 50 15.53 -11.25 0.28
C ALA A 50 14.90 -12.44 -0.45
N ILE A 51 14.59 -12.29 -1.76
CA ILE A 51 14.14 -13.39 -2.61
C ILE A 51 15.28 -14.33 -3.03
N PHE A 52 16.52 -13.84 -3.02
CA PHE A 52 17.69 -14.65 -3.33
C PHE A 52 18.16 -15.36 -2.07
N ASP A 53 18.48 -16.64 -2.21
CA ASP A 53 18.95 -17.48 -1.12
C ASP A 53 20.20 -18.27 -1.55
N ALA A 54 20.59 -19.25 -0.73
CA ALA A 54 21.77 -20.06 -1.00
C ALA A 54 21.57 -20.99 -2.21
N ASP A 55 20.33 -21.35 -2.53
CA ASP A 55 19.97 -22.23 -3.64
C ASP A 55 19.78 -21.43 -4.94
N GLU A 56 19.29 -20.18 -4.85
CA GLU A 56 19.13 -19.24 -5.97
C GLU A 56 19.80 -17.88 -5.66
N PRO A 57 21.14 -17.76 -5.90
CA PRO A 57 21.87 -16.52 -5.64
C PRO A 57 21.65 -15.47 -6.74
N GLU A 58 21.95 -14.21 -6.42
CA GLU A 58 21.90 -13.12 -7.40
C GLU A 58 22.72 -13.39 -8.66
N GLY A 59 22.11 -13.14 -9.82
CA GLY A 59 22.78 -13.24 -11.12
C GLY A 59 23.87 -12.18 -11.29
N VAL A 60 25.02 -12.59 -11.83
CA VAL A 60 26.13 -11.68 -12.15
C VAL A 60 26.02 -11.21 -13.61
N VAL A 61 26.23 -9.93 -13.88
CA VAL A 61 26.27 -9.39 -15.25
C VAL A 61 27.43 -10.00 -16.02
N GLN A 62 27.13 -10.86 -17.00
CA GLN A 62 28.13 -11.51 -17.85
C GLN A 62 28.36 -10.77 -19.18
N ASP A 63 27.36 -10.03 -19.66
CA ASP A 63 27.44 -9.35 -20.94
C ASP A 63 28.14 -8.00 -20.78
N ARG A 64 29.37 -7.90 -21.28
CA ARG A 64 30.13 -6.65 -21.31
C ARG A 64 30.72 -6.48 -22.70
N PHE A 65 30.26 -5.48 -23.43
CA PHE A 65 30.82 -5.14 -24.74
C PHE A 65 32.25 -4.59 -24.60
N PRO A 66 33.20 -4.97 -25.48
CA PRO A 66 34.54 -4.40 -25.52
C PRO A 66 34.51 -2.89 -25.76
N ARG A 67 35.49 -2.16 -25.22
CA ARG A 67 35.73 -0.74 -25.52
C ARG A 67 36.72 -0.58 -26.67
#